data_AF-A0A9W9I0Z9-F1
#
_entry.id   AF-A0A9W9I0Z9-F1
#
_cell.length_a   1.000
_cell.length_b   1.000
_cell.length_c   1.000
_cell.angle_alpha   90.00
_cell.angle_beta   90.00
_cell.angle_gamma   90.00
#
_symmetry.space_group_name_H-M   'P 1'
#
loop_
_entity.id
_entity.type
_entity.pdbx_description
1 polymer ?
#
loop_
_entity_poly.entity_id
_entity_poly.type
_entity_poly.pdbx_seq_one_letter_code
_entity_poly.pdbx_strand_id
1 'polypeptide(L)'
;MADYRQMKKPNIQQIKLLLPLSLGVSSSILLHILNADIQRQLAKPYGGLGYDLHILVVDPSTILPSSTKYDQAYEAATKAFPDLKLTRLPFHSVFEYVPDMKEIIQEYTGPHFSDDESRSNQDRLAAFRAAVSTATSKADLDSVLLTRLVVGYAKNTGCEVVIWGDSDSRLAAKTLAGVAKGRGASLTWSVSDGMSPWGVRFGFPLRDLSKPELEQYKSVCEELSDIIISDEPLSDNVLTKNLSIDELMMRYVHTQGEKYRGVMANVTRTANKLESTAGSDDHLCPLCGGLVGNVKGNSGVTVANQSSDNHSSKFCYGCMRSRPEATC
;
A
#
# COMPACT_ATOMS: atom_id res chain seq x y z
N MET A 1 -0.47 -20.52 -5.37
CA MET A 1 -0.22 -21.28 -4.12
C MET A 1 1.12 -22.03 -4.06
N ALA A 2 1.85 -22.25 -5.18
CA ALA A 2 3.16 -22.90 -5.15
C ALA A 2 4.29 -22.01 -4.59
N ASP A 3 4.23 -20.69 -4.80
CA ASP A 3 5.28 -19.75 -4.37
C ASP A 3 5.35 -19.51 -2.86
N TYR A 4 4.37 -20.01 -2.10
CA TYR A 4 4.33 -19.93 -0.64
C TYR A 4 4.85 -21.20 0.05
N ARG A 5 5.13 -22.28 -0.70
CA ARG A 5 5.75 -23.49 -0.14
C ARG A 5 7.26 -23.40 -0.30
N GLN A 6 7.96 -23.02 0.77
CA GLN A 6 9.42 -23.00 0.74
C GLN A 6 10.02 -24.40 0.75
N MET A 7 10.96 -24.62 -0.15
CA MET A 7 11.97 -25.66 -0.02
C MET A 7 12.93 -25.30 1.12
N LYS A 8 13.08 -26.21 2.08
CA LYS A 8 14.11 -26.14 3.13
C LYS A 8 15.49 -26.03 2.46
N LYS A 9 16.12 -24.84 2.43
CA LYS A 9 17.57 -24.76 2.26
C LYS A 9 18.26 -25.20 3.56
N PRO A 10 19.49 -25.74 3.50
CA PRO A 10 20.05 -26.54 4.59
C PRO A 10 20.62 -25.73 5.77
N ASN A 11 20.46 -24.39 5.80
CA ASN A 11 21.15 -23.53 6.78
C ASN A 11 20.43 -22.17 7.04
N ILE A 12 19.09 -22.14 7.09
CA ILE A 12 18.32 -20.90 6.92
C ILE A 12 17.97 -20.21 8.26
N GLN A 13 18.50 -19.00 8.44
CA GLN A 13 17.91 -17.97 9.29
C GLN A 13 16.45 -17.72 8.87
N GLN A 14 15.49 -17.86 9.79
CA GLN A 14 14.06 -17.73 9.51
C GLN A 14 13.75 -16.46 8.71
N ILE A 15 12.98 -16.60 7.62
CA ILE A 15 12.58 -15.46 6.80
C ILE A 15 11.65 -14.57 7.61
N LYS A 16 11.97 -13.28 7.65
CA LYS A 16 11.18 -12.28 8.37
C LYS A 16 10.11 -11.68 7.46
N LEU A 17 8.86 -11.81 7.87
CA LEU A 17 7.68 -11.27 7.20
C LEU A 17 7.15 -10.07 7.96
N LEU A 18 6.74 -9.03 7.23
CA LEU A 18 6.01 -7.90 7.77
C LEU A 18 4.56 -7.95 7.27
N LEU A 19 3.60 -7.91 8.20
CA LEU A 19 2.18 -7.67 7.91
C LEU A 19 1.80 -6.24 8.31
N PRO A 20 1.51 -5.35 7.36
CA PRO A 20 0.83 -4.08 7.63
C PRO A 20 -0.63 -4.36 7.98
N LEU A 21 -1.00 -4.08 9.23
CA LEU A 21 -2.34 -4.27 9.77
C LEU A 21 -3.07 -2.92 9.79
N SER A 22 -4.05 -2.75 8.89
CA SER A 22 -4.87 -1.54 8.86
C SER A 22 -6.08 -1.60 9.78
N LEU A 23 -6.26 -2.71 10.52
CA LEU A 23 -7.44 -3.05 11.32
C LEU A 23 -8.75 -3.10 10.50
N GLY A 24 -8.64 -3.16 9.18
CA GLY A 24 -9.76 -3.41 8.28
C GLY A 24 -9.99 -4.90 8.08
N VAL A 25 -11.13 -5.26 7.49
CA VAL A 25 -11.60 -6.65 7.32
C VAL A 25 -10.50 -7.56 6.74
N SER A 26 -9.90 -7.18 5.61
CA SER A 26 -8.94 -8.04 4.91
C SER A 26 -7.63 -8.21 5.67
N SER A 27 -7.05 -7.15 6.23
CA SER A 27 -5.79 -7.26 6.99
C SER A 27 -5.95 -8.05 8.29
N SER A 28 -7.10 -7.89 8.98
CA SER A 28 -7.37 -8.59 10.24
C SER A 28 -7.67 -10.08 10.01
N ILE A 29 -8.35 -10.43 8.91
CA ILE A 29 -8.53 -11.83 8.52
C ILE A 29 -7.19 -12.47 8.13
N LEU A 30 -6.34 -11.76 7.38
CA LEU A 30 -5.01 -12.28 7.06
C LEU A 30 -4.20 -12.55 8.34
N LEU A 31 -4.24 -11.65 9.32
CA LEU A 31 -3.63 -11.85 10.63
C LEU A 31 -4.15 -13.12 11.31
N HIS A 32 -5.47 -13.31 11.34
CA HIS A 32 -6.10 -14.48 11.95
C HIS A 32 -5.68 -15.79 11.27
N ILE A 33 -5.66 -15.82 9.93
CA ILE A 33 -5.18 -16.98 9.15
C ILE A 33 -3.71 -17.28 9.47
N LEU A 34 -2.85 -16.27 9.53
CA LEU A 34 -1.43 -16.43 9.84
C LEU A 34 -1.21 -16.90 11.27
N ASN A 35 -1.98 -16.38 12.23
CA ASN A 35 -1.95 -16.86 13.61
C ASN A 35 -2.32 -18.34 13.67
N ALA A 36 -3.41 -18.75 13.01
CA ALA A 36 -3.82 -20.15 12.96
C ALA A 36 -2.75 -21.05 12.33
N ASP A 37 -2.03 -20.58 11.30
CA ASP A 37 -0.91 -21.31 10.70
C ASP A 37 0.29 -21.42 11.64
N ILE A 38 0.67 -20.32 12.31
CA ILE A 38 1.74 -20.30 13.34
C ILE A 38 1.42 -21.31 14.44
N GLN A 39 0.22 -21.25 15.02
CA GLN A 39 -0.19 -22.17 16.09
C GLN A 39 -0.17 -23.63 15.62
N ARG A 40 -0.61 -23.89 14.37
CA ARG A 40 -0.53 -25.24 13.77
C ARG A 40 0.91 -25.71 13.55
N GLN A 41 1.84 -24.81 13.22
CA GLN A 41 3.26 -25.16 13.08
C GLN A 41 3.90 -25.47 14.44
N LEU A 42 3.60 -24.66 15.46
CA LEU A 42 4.10 -24.84 16.83
C LEU A 42 3.55 -26.10 17.51
N ALA A 43 2.32 -26.50 17.19
CA ALA A 43 1.72 -27.72 17.73
C ALA A 43 2.41 -29.01 17.23
N LYS A 44 3.30 -28.93 16.22
CA LYS A 44 4.02 -30.11 15.72
C LYS A 44 5.23 -30.42 16.63
N PRO A 45 5.43 -31.68 17.07
CA PRO A 45 6.48 -32.06 18.03
C PRO A 45 7.92 -31.70 17.64
N TYR A 46 8.19 -31.52 16.34
CA TYR A 46 9.50 -31.17 15.78
C TYR A 46 9.39 -30.01 14.77
N GLY A 47 8.34 -29.19 14.88
CA GLY A 47 8.08 -28.06 13.99
C GLY A 47 8.70 -26.77 14.52
N GLY A 48 9.73 -26.26 13.85
CA GLY A 48 10.11 -24.84 13.98
C GLY A 48 9.20 -23.98 13.12
N LEU A 49 9.04 -22.71 13.47
CA LEU A 49 8.37 -21.74 12.61
C LEU A 49 9.16 -21.59 11.30
N GLY A 50 8.44 -21.66 10.18
CA GLY A 50 9.04 -21.42 8.86
C GLY A 50 9.40 -19.96 8.61
N TYR A 51 8.85 -19.04 9.40
CA TYR A 51 9.04 -17.60 9.27
C TYR A 51 8.86 -16.89 10.62
N ASP A 52 9.42 -15.69 10.73
CA ASP A 52 9.22 -14.75 11.84
C ASP A 52 8.26 -13.64 11.40
N LEU A 53 7.15 -13.44 12.11
CA LEU A 53 6.08 -12.51 11.72
C LEU A 53 6.12 -11.23 12.57
N HIS A 54 6.35 -10.11 11.91
CA HIS A 54 6.26 -8.77 12.47
C HIS A 54 4.95 -8.13 12.02
N ILE A 55 4.24 -7.47 12.92
CA ILE A 55 2.98 -6.79 12.60
C ILE A 55 3.17 -5.30 12.82
N LEU A 56 2.84 -4.51 11.79
CA LEU A 56 2.92 -3.05 11.83
C LEU A 56 1.53 -2.44 11.69
N VAL A 57 1.11 -1.67 12.68
CA VAL A 57 -0.10 -0.86 12.67
C VAL A 57 0.33 0.60 12.47
N VAL A 58 -0.09 1.22 11.36
CA VAL A 58 0.20 2.63 11.09
C VAL A 58 -0.99 3.46 11.53
N ASP A 59 -0.79 4.28 12.56
CA ASP A 59 -1.82 5.14 13.12
C ASP A 59 -2.15 6.28 12.13
N PRO A 60 -3.41 6.35 11.66
CA PRO A 60 -3.85 7.36 10.70
C PRO A 60 -4.13 8.72 11.34
N SER A 61 -3.91 8.93 12.64
CA SER A 61 -4.23 10.17 13.38
C SER A 61 -3.65 11.47 12.81
N THR A 62 -2.63 11.39 11.93
CA THR A 62 -2.09 12.54 11.20
C THR A 62 -2.89 12.88 9.92
N ILE A 63 -3.64 11.93 9.38
CA ILE A 63 -4.44 12.06 8.14
C ILE A 63 -5.93 12.19 8.45
N LEU A 64 -6.39 11.46 9.47
CA LEU A 64 -7.77 11.37 9.92
C LEU A 64 -7.87 11.85 11.37
N PRO A 65 -9.02 12.39 11.79
CA PRO A 65 -9.25 12.73 13.19
C PRO A 65 -9.02 11.50 14.08
N SER A 66 -8.41 11.71 15.25
CA SER A 66 -8.23 10.65 16.25
C SER A 66 -9.58 9.98 16.54
N SER A 67 -9.67 8.67 16.32
CA SER A 67 -10.89 7.91 16.58
C SER A 67 -10.65 6.94 17.74
N THR A 68 -11.48 7.05 18.78
CA THR A 68 -11.47 6.10 19.92
C THR A 68 -11.65 4.65 19.46
N LYS A 69 -12.31 4.45 18.32
CA LYS A 69 -12.49 3.13 17.68
C LYS A 69 -11.16 2.49 17.27
N TYR A 70 -10.20 3.27 16.80
CA TYR A 70 -8.90 2.75 16.35
C TYR A 70 -8.07 2.26 17.53
N ASP A 71 -8.05 3.01 18.63
CA ASP A 71 -7.36 2.61 19.86
C ASP A 71 -7.98 1.34 20.46
N GLN A 72 -9.31 1.27 20.52
CA GLN A 72 -10.03 0.08 20.98
C GLN A 72 -9.74 -1.16 20.12
N ALA A 73 -9.76 -1.00 18.79
CA ALA A 73 -9.46 -2.09 17.86
C ALA A 73 -8.01 -2.58 17.97
N TYR A 74 -7.05 -1.67 18.19
CA TYR A 74 -5.65 -2.02 18.43
C TYR A 74 -5.47 -2.79 19.73
N GLU A 75 -6.11 -2.35 20.81
CA GLU A 75 -6.10 -3.04 22.10
C GLU A 75 -6.75 -4.43 22.00
N ALA A 76 -7.89 -4.53 21.32
CA ALA A 76 -8.55 -5.80 21.04
C ALA A 76 -7.65 -6.76 20.23
N ALA A 77 -6.95 -6.27 19.21
CA ALA A 77 -6.02 -7.06 18.42
C ALA A 77 -4.85 -7.59 19.27
N THR A 78 -4.29 -6.73 20.12
CA THR A 78 -3.19 -7.11 21.03
C THR A 78 -3.63 -8.17 22.04
N LYS A 79 -4.87 -8.06 22.54
CA LYS A 79 -5.45 -9.02 23.47
C LYS A 79 -5.79 -10.37 22.80
N ALA A 80 -6.27 -10.34 21.56
CA ALA A 80 -6.65 -11.54 20.82
C ALA A 80 -5.44 -12.34 20.32
N PHE A 81 -4.31 -11.68 20.09
CA PHE A 81 -3.10 -12.29 19.57
C PHE A 81 -1.86 -12.01 20.46
N PRO A 82 -1.86 -12.50 21.72
CA PRO A 82 -0.82 -12.15 22.71
C PRO A 82 0.58 -12.70 22.33
N ASP A 83 0.63 -13.78 21.56
CA ASP A 83 1.88 -14.39 21.10
C ASP A 83 2.54 -13.63 19.94
N LEU A 84 1.83 -12.67 19.33
CA LEU A 84 2.30 -11.92 18.18
C LEU A 84 2.76 -10.52 18.57
N LYS A 85 3.90 -10.09 18.04
CA LYS A 85 4.46 -8.76 18.32
C LYS A 85 3.82 -7.71 17.41
N LEU A 86 2.85 -6.97 17.94
CA LEU A 86 2.24 -5.80 17.28
C LEU A 86 3.06 -4.54 17.60
N THR A 87 3.42 -3.79 16.56
CA THR A 87 4.10 -2.49 16.68
C THR A 87 3.21 -1.42 16.08
N ARG A 88 2.96 -0.33 16.82
CA ARG A 88 2.21 0.83 16.34
C ARG A 88 3.17 1.99 16.04
N LEU A 89 3.03 2.60 14.86
CA LEU A 89 3.79 3.79 14.47
C LEU A 89 2.87 4.91 13.98
N PRO A 90 3.13 6.18 14.32
CA PRO A 90 2.41 7.29 13.71
C PRO A 90 2.78 7.43 12.23
N PHE A 91 1.84 7.89 11.41
CA PHE A 91 2.06 8.03 9.97
C PHE A 91 3.22 8.97 9.61
N HIS A 92 3.47 10.00 10.43
CA HIS A 92 4.60 10.90 10.27
C HIS A 92 5.97 10.27 10.55
N SER A 93 6.05 9.03 11.04
CA SER A 93 7.33 8.30 11.17
C SER A 93 7.99 8.04 9.80
N VAL A 94 7.31 8.32 8.69
CA VAL A 94 7.90 8.22 7.35
C VAL A 94 9.22 9.00 7.24
N PHE A 95 9.38 10.12 7.96
CA PHE A 95 10.62 10.89 8.02
C PHE A 95 11.77 10.17 8.77
N GLU A 96 11.46 9.23 9.66
CA GLU A 96 12.45 8.45 10.40
C GLU A 96 12.93 7.23 9.61
N TYR A 97 12.01 6.60 8.87
CA TYR A 97 12.29 5.36 8.14
C TYR A 97 12.69 5.57 6.68
N VAL A 98 12.62 6.80 6.17
CA VAL A 98 13.00 7.14 4.79
C VAL A 98 13.98 8.32 4.83
N PRO A 99 15.30 8.04 4.81
CA PRO A 99 16.34 9.08 4.96
C PRO A 99 16.23 10.23 3.96
N ASP A 100 16.00 9.91 2.69
CA ASP A 100 15.98 10.90 1.60
C ASP A 100 14.62 11.61 1.44
N MET A 101 13.72 11.50 2.42
CA MET A 101 12.35 12.01 2.29
C MET A 101 12.32 13.52 2.11
N LYS A 102 13.24 14.25 2.76
CA LYS A 102 13.35 15.71 2.64
C LYS A 102 13.67 16.13 1.21
N GLU A 103 14.69 15.51 0.61
CA GLU A 103 15.10 15.77 -0.77
C GLU A 103 13.97 15.42 -1.75
N ILE A 104 13.30 14.28 -1.52
CA ILE A 104 12.15 13.86 -2.33
C ILE A 104 11.02 14.89 -2.26
N ILE A 105 10.67 15.37 -1.06
CA ILE A 105 9.62 16.37 -0.87
C ILE A 105 9.99 17.66 -1.59
N GLN A 106 11.20 18.19 -1.35
CA GLN A 106 11.67 19.43 -1.96
C GLN A 106 11.66 19.34 -3.49
N GLU A 107 12.09 18.20 -4.05
CA GLU A 107 12.06 17.99 -5.50
C GLU A 107 10.63 17.86 -6.03
N TYR A 108 9.73 17.22 -5.27
CA TYR A 108 8.34 16.99 -5.66
C TYR A 108 7.50 18.26 -5.62
N THR A 109 7.61 19.07 -4.57
CA THR A 109 6.82 20.30 -4.39
C THR A 109 7.41 21.49 -5.13
N GLY A 110 8.72 21.47 -5.43
CA GLY A 110 9.41 22.55 -6.13
C GLY A 110 9.88 23.67 -5.19
N PRO A 111 10.38 24.79 -5.74
CA PRO A 111 11.07 25.83 -4.95
C PRO A 111 10.15 26.64 -4.02
N HIS A 112 8.83 26.58 -4.22
CA HIS A 112 7.86 27.35 -3.44
C HIS A 112 7.48 26.72 -2.10
N PHE A 113 7.92 25.49 -1.86
CA PHE A 113 7.74 24.79 -0.60
C PHE A 113 9.11 24.56 0.02
N SER A 114 9.23 24.88 1.31
CA SER A 114 10.42 24.59 2.11
C SER A 114 10.02 23.68 3.24
N ASP A 115 10.62 22.50 3.29
CA ASP A 115 10.47 21.58 4.43
C ASP A 115 11.26 22.12 5.63
N ASP A 116 10.55 22.53 6.68
CA ASP A 116 11.11 23.14 7.89
C ASP A 116 11.39 22.06 8.95
N GLU A 117 12.65 21.62 9.04
CA GLU A 117 13.10 20.60 9.99
C GLU A 117 13.07 21.05 11.45
N SER A 118 12.87 22.35 11.73
CA SER A 118 12.69 22.81 13.11
C SER A 118 11.31 22.43 13.68
N ARG A 119 10.36 22.06 12.81
CA ARG A 119 9.00 21.65 13.19
C ARG A 119 8.92 20.17 13.49
N SER A 120 7.84 19.79 14.18
CA SER A 120 7.54 18.38 14.41
C SER A 120 7.33 17.63 13.09
N ASN A 121 7.67 16.34 13.05
CA ASN A 121 7.41 15.48 11.89
C ASN A 121 5.91 15.46 11.50
N GLN A 122 5.02 15.61 12.49
CA GLN A 122 3.58 15.74 12.26
C GLN A 122 3.24 17.00 11.47
N ASP A 123 3.78 18.15 11.85
CA ASP A 123 3.56 19.43 11.16
C ASP A 123 4.18 19.44 9.76
N ARG A 124 5.37 18.83 9.60
CA ARG A 124 6.03 18.65 8.31
C ARG A 124 5.16 17.85 7.34
N LEU A 125 4.60 16.72 7.81
CA LEU A 125 3.69 15.92 7.00
C LEU A 125 2.40 16.67 6.66
N ALA A 126 1.81 17.37 7.63
CA ALA A 126 0.61 18.16 7.42
C ALA A 126 0.84 19.27 6.38
N ALA A 127 1.97 19.98 6.45
CA ALA A 127 2.37 21.00 5.49
C ALA A 127 2.58 20.40 4.08
N PHE A 128 3.28 19.27 3.98
CA PHE A 128 3.49 18.60 2.69
C PHE A 128 2.16 18.17 2.06
N ARG A 129 1.26 17.59 2.84
CA ARG A 129 -0.07 17.17 2.38
C ARG A 129 -0.95 18.37 2.00
N ALA A 130 -0.80 19.51 2.67
CA ALA A 130 -1.53 20.74 2.36
C ALA A 130 -1.06 21.39 1.04
N ALA A 131 0.21 21.19 0.64
CA ALA A 131 0.73 21.70 -0.62
C ALA A 131 0.04 21.07 -1.85
N VAL A 132 -0.50 19.86 -1.72
CA VAL A 132 -1.22 19.17 -2.79
C VAL A 132 -2.71 19.57 -2.76
N SER A 133 -3.27 20.00 -3.89
CA SER A 133 -4.60 20.63 -3.92
C SER A 133 -5.77 19.64 -4.04
N THR A 134 -5.67 18.62 -4.90
CA THR A 134 -6.82 17.76 -5.23
C THR A 134 -6.98 16.57 -4.30
N ALA A 135 -8.22 16.10 -4.11
CA ALA A 135 -8.52 14.89 -3.32
C ALA A 135 -7.80 13.65 -3.86
N THR A 136 -7.73 13.50 -5.20
CA THR A 136 -7.00 12.39 -5.84
C THR A 136 -5.51 12.46 -5.53
N SER A 137 -4.89 13.62 -5.68
CA SER A 137 -3.45 13.75 -5.43
C SER A 137 -3.10 13.57 -3.96
N LYS A 138 -3.96 13.99 -3.02
CA LYS A 138 -3.78 13.73 -1.58
C LYS A 138 -3.88 12.24 -1.25
N ALA A 139 -4.92 11.56 -1.72
CA ALA A 139 -5.10 10.13 -1.50
C ALA A 139 -3.94 9.30 -2.10
N ASP A 140 -3.49 9.68 -3.30
CA ASP A 140 -2.36 9.04 -3.97
C ASP A 140 -1.04 9.28 -3.20
N LEU A 141 -0.81 10.50 -2.72
CA LEU A 141 0.33 10.83 -1.87
C LEU A 141 0.31 10.00 -0.58
N ASP A 142 -0.82 9.96 0.12
CA ASP A 142 -0.99 9.20 1.36
C ASP A 142 -0.69 7.70 1.14
N SER A 143 -1.20 7.11 0.05
CA SER A 143 -0.93 5.71 -0.29
C SER A 143 0.55 5.44 -0.59
N VAL A 144 1.23 6.37 -1.26
CA VAL A 144 2.66 6.24 -1.57
C VAL A 144 3.49 6.36 -0.28
N LEU A 145 3.20 7.37 0.56
CA LEU A 145 3.90 7.56 1.83
C LEU A 145 3.68 6.37 2.78
N LEU A 146 2.49 5.78 2.82
CA LEU A 146 2.22 4.57 3.59
C LEU A 146 3.09 3.41 3.11
N THR A 147 3.17 3.21 1.79
CA THR A 147 4.03 2.16 1.22
C THR A 147 5.49 2.41 1.56
N ARG A 148 5.95 3.67 1.50
CA ARG A 148 7.32 4.07 1.82
C ARG A 148 7.65 3.84 3.30
N LEU A 149 6.75 4.22 4.21
CA LEU A 149 6.89 3.95 5.65
C LEU A 149 6.95 2.44 5.93
N VAL A 150 6.03 1.66 5.38
CA VAL A 150 6.00 0.20 5.56
C VAL A 150 7.31 -0.45 5.08
N VAL A 151 7.80 -0.05 3.89
CA VAL A 151 9.06 -0.56 3.33
C VAL A 151 10.25 -0.13 4.16
N GLY A 152 10.31 1.13 4.59
CA GLY A 152 11.39 1.63 5.45
C GLY A 152 11.44 0.89 6.79
N TYR A 153 10.28 0.64 7.41
CA TYR A 153 10.16 -0.17 8.62
C TYR A 153 10.57 -1.63 8.39
N ALA A 154 10.14 -2.23 7.27
CA ALA A 154 10.54 -3.59 6.89
C ALA A 154 12.06 -3.71 6.81
N LYS A 155 12.72 -2.78 6.13
CA LYS A 155 14.19 -2.75 6.03
C LYS A 155 14.86 -2.60 7.39
N ASN A 156 14.37 -1.68 8.22
CA ASN A 156 14.93 -1.42 9.55
C ASN A 156 14.83 -2.65 10.47
N THR A 157 13.77 -3.45 10.34
CA THR A 157 13.57 -4.69 11.13
C THR A 157 14.20 -5.94 10.50
N GLY A 158 14.76 -5.80 9.30
CA GLY A 158 15.31 -6.91 8.51
C GLY A 158 14.25 -7.83 7.90
N CYS A 159 13.01 -7.36 7.74
CA CYS A 159 11.95 -8.08 7.03
C CYS A 159 12.25 -8.13 5.53
N GLU A 160 12.27 -9.34 4.97
CA GLU A 160 12.57 -9.58 3.56
C GLU A 160 11.31 -9.49 2.69
N VAL A 161 10.14 -9.70 3.29
CA VAL A 161 8.86 -9.77 2.59
C VAL A 161 7.80 -8.97 3.35
N VAL A 162 7.06 -8.13 2.63
CA VAL A 162 5.82 -7.52 3.10
C VAL A 162 4.65 -8.29 2.52
N ILE A 163 3.79 -8.82 3.38
CA ILE A 163 2.55 -9.49 3.00
C ILE A 163 1.39 -8.53 3.21
N TRP A 164 0.80 -8.08 2.10
CA TRP A 164 -0.31 -7.13 2.11
C TRP A 164 -1.65 -7.87 2.21
N GLY A 165 -2.54 -7.34 3.05
CA GLY A 165 -3.90 -7.84 3.19
C GLY A 165 -4.86 -7.45 2.06
N ASP A 166 -4.36 -7.07 0.87
CA ASP A 166 -5.26 -6.70 -0.24
C ASP A 166 -5.98 -7.94 -0.80
N SER A 167 -7.31 -7.85 -0.87
CA SER A 167 -8.21 -8.84 -1.48
C SER A 167 -8.25 -8.71 -3.02
N ASP A 168 -8.87 -9.66 -3.72
CA ASP A 168 -9.13 -9.56 -5.18
C ASP A 168 -9.82 -8.23 -5.53
N SER A 169 -10.87 -7.89 -4.77
CA SER A 169 -11.64 -6.66 -4.98
C SER A 169 -10.77 -5.41 -4.81
N ARG A 170 -9.91 -5.39 -3.78
CA ARG A 170 -9.00 -4.28 -3.50
C ARG A 170 -7.90 -4.18 -4.55
N LEU A 171 -7.33 -5.30 -4.99
CA LEU A 171 -6.33 -5.35 -6.05
C LEU A 171 -6.91 -4.93 -7.40
N ALA A 172 -8.13 -5.32 -7.72
CA ALA A 172 -8.83 -4.89 -8.94
C ALA A 172 -9.02 -3.36 -8.93
N ALA A 173 -9.51 -2.80 -7.81
CA ALA A 173 -9.68 -1.36 -7.67
C ALA A 173 -8.34 -0.60 -7.76
N LYS A 174 -7.29 -1.08 -7.08
CA LYS A 174 -5.93 -0.52 -7.17
C LYS A 174 -5.39 -0.57 -8.60
N THR A 175 -5.64 -1.66 -9.32
CA THR A 175 -5.23 -1.83 -10.73
C THR A 175 -5.89 -0.78 -11.61
N LEU A 176 -7.23 -0.68 -11.56
CA LEU A 176 -7.98 0.29 -12.36
C LEU A 176 -7.60 1.73 -12.02
N ALA A 177 -7.43 2.05 -10.72
CA ALA A 177 -6.98 3.36 -10.27
C ALA A 177 -5.56 3.67 -10.76
N GLY A 178 -4.65 2.70 -10.67
CA GLY A 178 -3.28 2.84 -11.16
C GLY A 178 -3.22 3.14 -12.64
N VAL A 179 -3.98 2.41 -13.47
CA VAL A 179 -4.07 2.69 -14.91
C VAL A 179 -4.65 4.07 -15.18
N ALA A 180 -5.76 4.44 -14.52
CA ALA A 180 -6.40 5.75 -14.70
C ALA A 180 -5.50 6.93 -14.30
N LYS A 181 -4.63 6.73 -13.28
CA LYS A 181 -3.63 7.70 -12.84
C LYS A 181 -2.36 7.71 -13.72
N GLY A 182 -2.25 6.83 -14.72
CA GLY A 182 -1.06 6.69 -15.55
C GLY A 182 0.13 6.06 -14.82
N ARG A 183 -0.14 5.21 -13.82
CA ARG A 183 0.85 4.45 -13.03
C ARG A 183 0.97 2.99 -13.50
N GLY A 184 0.76 2.73 -14.79
CA GLY A 184 0.77 1.38 -15.36
C GLY A 184 2.06 0.59 -15.09
N ALA A 185 3.23 1.25 -15.16
CA ALA A 185 4.52 0.61 -14.89
C ALA A 185 4.66 0.12 -13.44
N SER A 186 4.04 0.82 -12.48
CA SER A 186 4.10 0.45 -11.06
C SER A 186 3.26 -0.78 -10.72
N LEU A 187 2.29 -1.16 -11.58
CA LEU A 187 1.39 -2.29 -11.32
C LEU A 187 2.14 -3.61 -11.16
N THR A 188 3.28 -3.76 -11.84
CA THR A 188 4.17 -4.94 -11.80
C THR A 188 4.65 -5.31 -10.40
N TRP A 189 4.61 -4.37 -9.45
CA TRP A 189 4.96 -4.63 -8.05
C TRP A 189 3.90 -4.11 -7.06
N SER A 190 3.06 -3.15 -7.44
CA SER A 190 2.08 -2.54 -6.51
C SER A 190 0.83 -3.38 -6.31
N VAL A 191 0.53 -4.30 -7.23
CA VAL A 191 -0.64 -5.22 -7.16
C VAL A 191 -0.28 -6.69 -7.44
N SER A 192 1.01 -6.98 -7.63
CA SER A 192 1.53 -8.28 -8.06
C SER A 192 2.62 -8.77 -7.12
N ASP A 193 2.73 -10.09 -6.96
CA ASP A 193 3.78 -10.66 -6.12
C ASP A 193 5.12 -10.44 -6.82
N GLY A 194 6.13 -9.97 -6.10
CA GLY A 194 7.40 -9.67 -6.73
C GLY A 194 8.30 -8.76 -5.91
N MET A 195 9.46 -8.44 -6.47
CA MET A 195 10.39 -7.51 -5.84
C MET A 195 9.87 -6.08 -6.02
N SER A 196 9.73 -5.34 -4.92
CA SER A 196 9.45 -3.91 -5.01
C SER A 196 10.66 -3.13 -5.52
N PRO A 197 10.49 -1.90 -6.02
CA PRO A 197 11.58 -1.02 -6.45
C PRO A 197 12.59 -0.70 -5.33
N TRP A 198 12.26 -1.05 -4.09
CA TRP A 198 13.07 -0.77 -2.92
C TRP A 198 13.76 -2.03 -2.38
N GLY A 199 13.71 -3.17 -3.07
CA GLY A 199 14.44 -4.37 -2.66
C GLY A 199 13.78 -5.16 -1.52
N VAL A 200 12.49 -4.94 -1.29
CA VAL A 200 11.66 -5.75 -0.38
C VAL A 200 10.60 -6.48 -1.20
N ARG A 201 10.41 -7.78 -0.98
CA ARG A 201 9.45 -8.55 -1.76
C ARG A 201 8.03 -8.29 -1.27
N PHE A 202 7.09 -8.05 -2.17
CA PHE A 202 5.67 -7.94 -1.86
C PHE A 202 4.94 -9.24 -2.16
N GLY A 203 4.02 -9.61 -1.28
CA GLY A 203 3.12 -10.75 -1.44
C GLY A 203 1.69 -10.36 -1.11
N PHE A 204 0.72 -10.94 -1.81
CA PHE A 204 -0.70 -10.67 -1.62
C PHE A 204 -1.48 -11.98 -1.39
N PRO A 205 -1.43 -12.55 -0.17
CA PRO A 205 -2.00 -13.87 0.10
C PRO A 205 -3.52 -13.97 -0.13
N LEU A 206 -4.25 -12.85 -0.01
CA LEU A 206 -5.70 -12.79 -0.20
C LEU A 206 -6.12 -12.46 -1.64
N ARG A 207 -5.19 -12.47 -2.62
CA ARG A 207 -5.47 -12.08 -4.02
C ARG A 207 -6.64 -12.81 -4.65
N ASP A 208 -6.87 -14.07 -4.28
CA ASP A 208 -7.93 -14.90 -4.86
C ASP A 208 -9.24 -14.86 -4.07
N LEU A 209 -9.33 -14.01 -3.03
CA LEU A 209 -10.52 -13.86 -2.18
C LEU A 209 -11.12 -12.47 -2.38
N SER A 210 -12.41 -12.42 -2.70
CA SER A 210 -13.16 -11.17 -2.84
C SER A 210 -13.56 -10.57 -1.48
N LYS A 211 -13.84 -9.27 -1.44
CA LYS A 211 -14.30 -8.63 -0.19
C LYS A 211 -15.55 -9.32 0.40
N PRO A 212 -16.61 -9.67 -0.36
CA PRO A 212 -17.76 -10.39 0.19
C PRO A 212 -17.42 -11.74 0.83
N GLU A 213 -16.43 -12.47 0.32
CA GLU A 213 -15.98 -13.73 0.92
C GLU A 213 -15.25 -13.51 2.24
N LEU A 214 -14.48 -12.41 2.33
CA LEU A 214 -13.84 -12.00 3.57
C LEU A 214 -14.87 -11.53 4.61
N GLU A 215 -15.91 -10.79 4.21
CA GLU A 215 -17.02 -10.44 5.11
C GLU A 215 -17.77 -11.70 5.58
N GLN A 216 -17.95 -12.69 4.70
CA GLN A 216 -18.54 -13.98 5.09
C GLN A 216 -17.65 -14.71 6.10
N TYR A 217 -16.33 -14.71 5.91
CA TYR A 217 -15.38 -15.28 6.86
C TYR A 217 -15.46 -14.57 8.22
N LYS A 218 -15.48 -13.24 8.23
CA LYS A 218 -15.69 -12.43 9.45
C LYS A 218 -16.96 -12.85 10.19
N SER A 219 -18.06 -13.12 9.50
CA SER A 219 -19.34 -13.46 10.15
C SER A 219 -19.33 -14.78 10.94
N VAL A 220 -18.37 -15.67 10.67
CA VAL A 220 -18.21 -16.94 11.39
C VAL A 220 -17.05 -16.94 12.40
N CYS A 221 -16.32 -15.82 12.52
CA CYS A 221 -15.16 -15.68 13.40
C CYS A 221 -15.42 -14.58 14.43
N GLU A 222 -16.03 -14.95 15.57
CA GLU A 222 -16.41 -14.00 16.62
C GLU A 222 -15.22 -13.18 17.16
N GLU A 223 -14.04 -13.80 17.22
CA GLU A 223 -12.77 -13.21 17.71
C GLU A 223 -12.35 -11.95 16.94
N LEU A 224 -12.83 -11.78 15.71
CA LEU A 224 -12.48 -10.66 14.83
C LEU A 224 -13.41 -9.45 15.00
N SER A 225 -14.52 -9.59 15.71
CA SER A 225 -15.59 -8.56 15.77
C SER A 225 -15.10 -7.25 16.39
N ASP A 226 -14.32 -7.34 17.47
CA ASP A 226 -13.81 -6.17 18.21
C ASP A 226 -12.54 -5.57 17.58
N ILE A 227 -11.91 -6.31 16.66
CA ILE A 227 -10.66 -5.92 16.00
C ILE A 227 -10.94 -5.17 14.69
N ILE A 228 -12.00 -5.55 13.98
CA ILE A 228 -12.28 -5.03 12.66
C ILE A 228 -13.02 -3.71 12.74
N ILE A 229 -12.35 -2.66 12.29
CA ILE A 229 -12.98 -1.38 12.00
C ILE A 229 -13.73 -1.53 10.68
N SER A 230 -15.05 -1.54 10.75
CA SER A 230 -15.91 -1.59 9.56
C SER A 230 -15.73 -0.33 8.72
N ASP A 231 -15.65 -0.51 7.40
CA ASP A 231 -15.65 0.60 6.45
C ASP A 231 -16.93 1.43 6.65
N GLU A 232 -16.80 2.75 6.59
CA GLU A 232 -18.00 3.61 6.55
C GLU A 232 -18.82 3.29 5.29
N PRO A 233 -20.15 3.18 5.41
CA PRO A 233 -21.00 2.91 4.27
C PRO A 233 -20.83 4.01 3.23
N LEU A 234 -20.67 3.59 1.96
CA LEU A 234 -20.49 4.51 0.85
C LEU A 234 -21.72 5.43 0.75
N SER A 235 -21.54 6.71 1.06
CA SER A 235 -22.63 7.69 0.99
C SER A 235 -22.99 7.97 -0.46
N ASP A 236 -24.25 7.70 -0.83
CA ASP A 236 -24.76 7.99 -2.18
C ASP A 236 -24.85 9.49 -2.49
N ASN A 237 -24.83 10.32 -1.44
CA ASN A 237 -24.95 11.78 -1.55
C ASN A 237 -23.63 12.48 -1.90
N VAL A 238 -22.50 11.76 -1.94
CA VAL A 238 -21.21 12.35 -2.33
C VAL A 238 -21.14 12.45 -3.85
N LEU A 239 -21.08 13.68 -4.36
CA LEU A 239 -20.86 13.96 -5.77
C LEU A 239 -19.54 13.33 -6.24
N THR A 240 -19.57 12.62 -7.36
CA THR A 240 -18.41 11.92 -7.95
C THR A 240 -17.18 12.83 -8.10
N LYS A 241 -17.38 14.13 -8.38
CA LYS A 241 -16.30 15.12 -8.51
C LYS A 241 -15.49 15.36 -7.24
N ASN A 242 -16.04 15.01 -6.08
CA ASN A 242 -15.38 15.17 -4.77
C ASN A 242 -14.65 13.91 -4.32
N LEU A 243 -14.80 12.80 -5.05
CA LEU A 243 -14.09 11.55 -4.76
C LEU A 243 -12.71 11.56 -5.41
N SER A 244 -11.74 10.98 -4.72
CA SER A 244 -10.49 10.57 -5.34
C SER A 244 -10.74 9.46 -6.38
N ILE A 245 -9.82 9.31 -7.34
CA ILE A 245 -9.87 8.18 -8.29
C ILE A 245 -9.87 6.84 -7.54
N ASP A 246 -9.08 6.72 -6.46
CA ASP A 246 -9.02 5.50 -5.65
C ASP A 246 -10.37 5.19 -4.99
N GLU A 247 -11.04 6.17 -4.39
CA GLU A 247 -12.39 6.00 -3.82
C GLU A 247 -13.43 5.65 -4.89
N LEU A 248 -13.36 6.32 -6.05
CA LEU A 248 -14.26 6.04 -7.16
C LEU A 248 -14.11 4.62 -7.67
N MET A 249 -12.87 4.13 -7.82
CA MET A 249 -12.60 2.76 -8.26
C MET A 249 -13.01 1.73 -7.21
N MET A 250 -12.77 1.99 -5.93
CA MET A 250 -13.27 1.15 -4.84
C MET A 250 -14.80 1.06 -4.86
N ARG A 251 -15.50 2.20 -5.01
CA ARG A 251 -16.98 2.24 -5.12
C ARG A 251 -17.47 1.50 -6.36
N TYR A 252 -16.82 1.65 -7.51
CA TYR A 252 -17.14 0.90 -8.72
C TYR A 252 -17.03 -0.60 -8.50
N VAL A 253 -15.93 -1.08 -7.92
CA VAL A 253 -15.71 -2.51 -7.69
C VAL A 253 -16.76 -3.07 -6.72
N HIS A 254 -17.01 -2.39 -5.59
CA HIS A 254 -17.99 -2.84 -4.60
C HIS A 254 -19.44 -2.81 -5.08
N THR A 255 -19.81 -1.91 -5.99
CA THR A 255 -21.21 -1.77 -6.43
C THR A 255 -21.52 -2.45 -7.75
N GLN A 256 -20.65 -2.28 -8.75
CA GLN A 256 -20.84 -2.82 -10.10
C GLN A 256 -19.93 -4.02 -10.36
N GLY A 257 -18.70 -3.99 -9.86
CA GLY A 257 -17.74 -5.08 -10.02
C GLY A 257 -18.18 -6.38 -9.36
N GLU A 258 -18.82 -6.31 -8.19
CA GLU A 258 -19.34 -7.49 -7.47
C GLU A 258 -20.38 -8.28 -8.26
N LYS A 259 -21.15 -7.63 -9.13
CA LYS A 259 -22.12 -8.29 -10.04
C LYS A 259 -21.42 -9.18 -11.07
N TYR A 260 -20.13 -8.94 -11.33
CA TYR A 260 -19.32 -9.62 -12.32
C TYR A 260 -17.96 -10.03 -11.74
N ARG A 261 -17.96 -10.90 -10.72
CA ARG A 261 -16.73 -11.36 -10.05
C ARG A 261 -15.64 -11.86 -11.01
N GLY A 262 -16.02 -12.55 -12.09
CA GLY A 262 -15.08 -13.01 -13.11
C GLY A 262 -14.32 -11.87 -13.82
N VAL A 263 -14.92 -10.69 -13.94
CA VAL A 263 -14.26 -9.51 -14.51
C VAL A 263 -13.20 -8.97 -13.55
N MET A 264 -13.51 -8.87 -12.26
CA MET A 264 -12.54 -8.40 -11.25
C MET A 264 -11.34 -9.34 -11.14
N ALA A 265 -11.59 -10.65 -11.11
CA ALA A 265 -10.54 -11.66 -11.14
C ALA A 265 -9.69 -11.60 -12.43
N ASN A 266 -10.29 -11.27 -13.57
CA ASN A 266 -9.53 -11.10 -14.82
C ASN A 266 -8.65 -9.83 -14.79
N VAL A 267 -9.11 -8.75 -14.17
CA VAL A 267 -8.31 -7.53 -13.98
C VAL A 267 -7.06 -7.85 -13.15
N THR A 268 -7.22 -8.50 -11.98
CA THR A 268 -6.10 -8.86 -11.10
C THR A 268 -5.13 -9.84 -11.75
N ARG A 269 -5.66 -10.88 -12.42
CA ARG A 269 -4.82 -11.85 -13.16
C ARG A 269 -4.09 -11.23 -14.34
N THR A 270 -4.69 -10.27 -15.03
CA THR A 270 -4.04 -9.57 -16.15
C THR A 270 -2.92 -8.68 -15.62
N ALA A 271 -3.16 -7.94 -14.54
CA ALA A 271 -2.13 -7.14 -13.89
C ALA A 271 -0.95 -8.02 -13.42
N ASN A 272 -1.22 -9.22 -12.89
CA ASN A 272 -0.19 -10.14 -12.43
C ASN A 272 0.60 -10.84 -13.56
N LYS A 273 0.21 -10.66 -14.82
CA LYS A 273 1.01 -11.08 -15.99
C LYS A 273 1.92 -9.97 -16.50
N LEU A 274 1.78 -8.74 -15.99
CA LEU A 274 2.64 -7.64 -16.38
C LEU A 274 4.04 -7.89 -15.84
N GLU A 275 5.02 -7.77 -16.71
CA GLU A 275 6.43 -7.86 -16.35
C GLU A 275 7.04 -6.45 -16.37
N SER A 276 7.98 -6.22 -15.46
CA SER A 276 8.76 -4.98 -15.50
C SER A 276 9.71 -5.04 -16.69
N THR A 277 9.68 -4.02 -17.53
CA THR A 277 10.67 -3.82 -18.60
C THR A 277 11.89 -3.04 -18.13
N ALA A 278 11.99 -2.75 -16.82
CA ALA A 278 13.05 -1.90 -16.29
C ALA A 278 14.43 -2.60 -16.41
N GLY A 279 15.34 -1.98 -17.15
CA GLY A 279 16.76 -2.37 -17.20
C GLY A 279 17.55 -1.86 -15.99
N SER A 280 18.82 -2.26 -15.87
CA SER A 280 19.72 -1.83 -14.78
C SER A 280 19.94 -0.32 -14.72
N ASP A 281 19.82 0.36 -15.86
CA ASP A 281 20.17 1.77 -16.04
C ASP A 281 18.92 2.68 -16.02
N ASP A 282 17.73 2.10 -15.82
CA ASP A 282 16.48 2.84 -15.84
C ASP A 282 16.26 3.63 -14.55
N HIS A 283 15.82 4.87 -14.69
CA HIS A 283 15.52 5.73 -13.55
C HIS A 283 14.16 5.39 -12.94
N LEU A 284 14.14 5.21 -11.62
CA LEU A 284 12.93 4.99 -10.83
C LEU A 284 12.50 6.31 -10.18
N CYS A 285 11.19 6.52 -10.11
CA CYS A 285 10.58 7.67 -9.46
C CYS A 285 10.97 7.70 -7.97
N PRO A 286 11.64 8.77 -7.48
CA PRO A 286 12.09 8.83 -6.08
C PRO A 286 10.95 8.69 -5.06
N LEU A 287 9.75 9.21 -5.40
CA LEU A 287 8.59 9.17 -4.51
C LEU A 287 7.93 7.78 -4.50
N CYS A 288 7.55 7.25 -5.66
CA CYS A 288 6.72 6.04 -5.73
C CYS A 288 7.43 4.79 -6.27
N GLY A 289 8.69 4.88 -6.70
CA GLY A 289 9.45 3.77 -7.28
C GLY A 289 8.98 3.31 -8.67
N GLY A 290 8.03 4.00 -9.30
CA GLY A 290 7.58 3.69 -10.66
C GLY A 290 8.61 4.07 -11.70
N LEU A 291 8.71 3.31 -12.79
CA LEU A 291 9.61 3.60 -13.90
C LEU A 291 9.35 5.02 -14.46
N VAL A 292 10.41 5.81 -14.57
CA VAL A 292 10.38 7.12 -15.24
C VAL A 292 10.53 6.83 -16.73
N GLY A 293 9.43 6.84 -17.47
CA GLY A 293 9.45 6.54 -18.90
C GLY A 293 10.42 7.46 -19.65
N ASN A 294 11.24 6.89 -20.54
CA ASN A 294 12.17 7.66 -21.35
C ASN A 294 11.38 8.49 -22.39
N VAL A 295 11.35 9.81 -22.21
CA VAL A 295 10.68 10.75 -23.13
C VAL A 295 11.27 10.67 -24.56
N LYS A 296 12.49 10.12 -24.72
CA LYS A 296 13.19 10.08 -26.01
C LYS A 296 12.78 8.96 -26.97
N GLY A 297 11.79 8.11 -26.67
CA GLY A 297 11.41 7.00 -27.56
C GLY A 297 9.96 6.54 -27.53
N ASN A 298 9.11 7.07 -26.65
CA ASN A 298 7.70 6.69 -26.62
C ASN A 298 6.89 7.48 -27.66
N SER A 299 6.83 6.96 -28.89
CA SER A 299 5.85 7.39 -29.90
C SER A 299 4.45 6.81 -29.65
N GLY A 300 4.25 6.05 -28.58
CA GLY A 300 2.93 5.66 -28.10
C GLY A 300 2.17 6.89 -27.60
N VAL A 301 0.84 6.88 -27.76
CA VAL A 301 -0.08 7.96 -27.38
C VAL A 301 0.03 8.26 -25.87
N THR A 302 1.07 8.98 -25.48
CA THR A 302 1.06 9.76 -24.25
C THR A 302 0.36 11.07 -24.59
N VAL A 303 -0.56 11.50 -23.74
CA VAL A 303 -1.24 12.81 -23.84
C VAL A 303 -0.23 13.99 -23.70
N ALA A 304 1.08 13.69 -23.60
CA ALA A 304 2.20 14.59 -23.38
C ALA A 304 2.76 15.26 -24.66
N ASN A 305 1.94 15.48 -25.70
CA ASN A 305 2.28 16.47 -26.74
C ASN A 305 1.96 17.91 -26.29
N GLN A 306 1.81 18.18 -24.99
CA GLN A 306 1.32 19.46 -24.46
C GLN A 306 2.22 20.20 -23.45
N SER A 307 3.49 19.83 -23.27
CA SER A 307 4.39 20.77 -22.58
C SER A 307 5.81 20.69 -23.09
N SER A 308 6.27 21.83 -23.60
CA SER A 308 7.67 22.20 -23.83
C SER A 308 8.46 22.40 -22.52
N ASP A 309 8.05 21.75 -21.43
CA ASP A 309 8.67 21.92 -20.13
C ASP A 309 9.86 20.96 -20.02
N ASN A 310 11.02 21.52 -20.33
CA ASN A 310 12.36 20.95 -20.16
C ASN A 310 12.74 20.67 -18.69
N HIS A 311 11.78 20.48 -17.79
CA HIS A 311 12.08 19.97 -16.46
C HIS A 311 12.32 18.47 -16.58
N SER A 312 13.57 18.06 -16.34
CA SER A 312 13.98 16.68 -16.14
C SER A 312 13.17 16.07 -14.99
N SER A 313 11.96 15.58 -15.24
CA SER A 313 11.12 15.06 -14.19
C SER A 313 11.68 13.69 -13.78
N LYS A 314 12.43 13.66 -12.68
CA LYS A 314 12.80 12.39 -12.02
C LYS A 314 11.57 11.62 -11.53
N PHE A 315 10.38 12.21 -11.60
CA PHE A 315 9.11 11.59 -11.22
C PHE A 315 8.42 10.93 -12.40
N CYS A 316 7.77 9.78 -12.14
CA CYS A 316 6.92 9.14 -13.15
C CYS A 316 5.70 10.02 -13.48
N TYR A 317 5.05 9.73 -14.62
CA TYR A 317 3.89 10.48 -15.11
C TYR A 317 2.79 10.68 -14.05
N GLY A 318 2.44 9.62 -13.32
CA GLY A 318 1.42 9.71 -12.26
C GLY A 318 1.81 10.67 -11.13
N CYS A 319 3.04 10.55 -10.61
CA CYS A 319 3.56 11.49 -9.61
C CYS A 319 3.63 12.92 -10.14
N MET A 320 4.07 13.11 -11.38
CA MET A 320 4.19 14.43 -12.00
C MET A 320 2.85 15.17 -12.07
N ARG A 321 1.76 14.47 -12.44
CA ARG A 321 0.40 15.06 -12.48
C ARG A 321 -0.19 15.35 -11.11
N SER A 322 0.34 14.74 -10.06
CA SER A 322 -0.12 14.93 -8.69
C SER A 322 0.67 15.98 -7.91
N ARG A 323 1.66 16.62 -8.55
CA ARG A 323 2.44 17.70 -7.94
C ARG A 323 1.54 18.92 -7.66
N PRO A 324 1.88 19.71 -6.62
CA PRO A 324 1.33 21.06 -6.48
C PRO A 324 1.55 21.84 -7.78
N GLU A 325 0.52 22.54 -8.26
CA GLU A 325 0.72 23.50 -9.34
C GLU A 325 1.67 24.60 -8.83
N ALA A 326 2.62 25.02 -9.66
CA ALA A 326 3.31 26.28 -9.41
C ALA A 326 2.23 27.36 -9.53
N THR A 327 1.74 27.84 -8.39
CA THR A 327 0.83 28.98 -8.36
C THR A 327 1.56 30.16 -9.02
N CYS A 328 1.16 30.50 -10.24
CA CYS A 328 1.56 31.72 -10.94
C CYS A 328 1.17 32.96 -10.16
#